data_AF-A0A952UGY9-F1
#
_entry.id   AF-A0A952UGY9-F1
#
_cell.length_a   1.000
_cell.length_b   1.000
_cell.length_c   1.000
_cell.angle_alpha   90.00
_cell.angle_beta   90.00
_cell.angle_gamma   90.00
#
_symmetry.space_group_name_H-M   'P 1'
#
loop_
_entity.id
_entity.type
_entity.pdbx_description
1 polymer ?
#
loop_
_entity_poly.entity_id
_entity_poly.type
_entity_poly.pdbx_seq_one_letter_code
_entity_poly.pdbx_strand_id
1 'polypeptide(L)' 'MPQEFWSNALFSVTPTILVGLIFWFVLRAIIRSDRTERKVYAQIEAEERAKLGLPAKSATPEG' A
#
# COMPACT_ATOMS: atom_id res chain seq x y z
N MET A 1 -28.56 13.29 -32.96
CA MET A 1 -27.49 13.96 -32.19
C MET A 1 -26.56 12.89 -31.62
N PRO A 2 -25.40 12.62 -32.23
CA PRO A 2 -24.48 11.54 -31.81
C PRO A 2 -23.96 11.66 -30.37
N GLN A 3 -24.02 12.87 -29.79
CA GLN A 3 -23.57 13.21 -28.45
C GLN A 3 -24.38 12.51 -27.35
N GLU A 4 -25.68 12.32 -27.55
CA GLU A 4 -26.56 11.61 -26.61
C GLU A 4 -26.20 10.13 -26.49
N PHE A 5 -25.80 9.51 -27.61
CA PHE A 5 -25.47 8.10 -27.65
C PHE A 5 -24.16 7.80 -26.92
N TRP A 6 -23.15 8.67 -27.12
CA TRP A 6 -21.85 8.54 -26.46
C TRP A 6 -21.92 8.93 -24.98
N SER A 7 -22.72 9.94 -24.63
CA SER A 7 -22.97 10.35 -23.23
C SER A 7 -23.61 9.20 -22.43
N ASN A 8 -24.70 8.62 -22.93
CA ASN A 8 -25.39 7.52 -22.25
C ASN A 8 -24.52 6.27 -22.12
N ALA A 9 -23.71 5.96 -23.13
CA ALA A 9 -22.75 4.86 -23.08
C ALA A 9 -21.67 5.08 -22.01
N LEU A 10 -21.18 6.30 -21.84
CA LEU A 10 -20.19 6.63 -20.81
C LEU A 10 -20.80 6.54 -19.40
N PHE A 11 -22.01 7.08 -19.21
CA PHE A 11 -22.70 7.04 -17.92
C PHE A 11 -23.07 5.62 -17.49
N SER A 12 -23.36 4.70 -18.41
CA SER A 12 -23.71 3.32 -18.08
C SER A 12 -22.50 2.48 -17.63
N VAL A 13 -21.31 2.72 -18.19
CA VAL A 13 -20.07 2.01 -17.82
C VAL A 13 -19.34 2.66 -16.64
N THR A 14 -19.59 3.95 -16.37
CA THR A 14 -19.02 4.66 -15.22
C THR A 14 -19.21 3.94 -13.89
N PRO A 15 -20.42 3.48 -13.49
CA PRO A 15 -20.61 2.85 -12.18
C PRO A 15 -19.81 1.56 -12.00
N THR A 16 -19.66 0.73 -13.04
CA THR A 16 -18.88 -0.52 -12.94
C THR A 16 -17.38 -0.26 -12.83
N ILE A 17 -16.86 0.70 -13.60
CA ILE A 17 -15.46 1.14 -13.48
C ILE A 17 -15.22 1.74 -12.09
N LEU A 18 -16.14 2.57 -11.59
CA LEU A 18 -16.00 3.21 -10.28
C LEU A 18 -15.88 2.16 -9.16
N VAL A 19 -16.76 1.15 -9.17
CA VAL A 19 -16.71 0.04 -8.21
C VAL A 19 -15.39 -0.73 -8.35
N GLY A 20 -14.95 -1.02 -9.58
CA GLY A 20 -13.67 -1.68 -9.83
C GLY A 20 -12.47 -0.90 -9.31
N LEU A 21 -12.46 0.43 -9.50
CA LEU A 21 -11.42 1.32 -9.00
C LEU A 21 -11.40 1.37 -7.48
N ILE A 22 -12.57 1.47 -6.83
CA ILE A 22 -12.68 1.45 -5.37
C ILE A 22 -12.16 0.11 -4.84
N PHE A 23 -12.60 -1.01 -5.40
CA PHE A 23 -12.15 -2.34 -5.00
C PHE A 23 -10.64 -2.52 -5.17
N TRP A 24 -10.10 -2.13 -6.33
CA TRP A 24 -8.66 -2.16 -6.57
C TRP A 24 -7.89 -1.28 -5.58
N PHE A 25 -8.40 -0.08 -5.29
CA PHE A 25 -7.80 0.82 -4.33
C PHE A 25 -7.76 0.23 -2.91
N VAL A 26 -8.84 -0.41 -2.46
CA VAL A 26 -8.90 -1.10 -1.16
C VAL A 26 -7.86 -2.22 -1.11
N LEU A 27 -7.80 -3.11 -2.10
CA LEU A 27 -6.78 -4.17 -2.14
C LEU A 27 -5.36 -3.59 -2.17
N ARG A 28 -5.13 -2.55 -2.98
CA ARG A 28 -3.85 -1.86 -3.09
C ARG A 28 -3.42 -1.24 -1.76
N ALA A 29 -4.36 -0.66 -1.02
CA ALA A 29 -4.14 -0.04 0.28
C ALA A 29 -3.76 -1.09 1.33
N ILE A 30 -4.50 -2.20 1.41
CA ILE A 30 -4.21 -3.31 2.33
C ILE A 30 -2.79 -3.85 2.09
N ILE A 31 -2.46 -4.18 0.83
CA ILE A 31 -1.14 -4.71 0.46
C ILE A 31 -0.02 -3.70 0.72
N ARG A 32 -0.28 -2.39 0.57
CA ARG A 32 0.72 -1.35 0.86
C ARG A 32 0.89 -1.09 2.35
N SER A 33 -0.18 -1.19 3.14
CA SER A 33 -0.15 -0.98 4.59
C SER A 33 0.72 -2.05 5.26
N ASP A 34 0.53 -3.33 4.93
CA ASP A 34 1.35 -4.43 5.48
C ASP A 34 2.86 -4.23 5.24
N ARG A 35 3.23 -3.69 4.07
CA ARG A 35 4.63 -3.38 3.75
C ARG A 35 5.17 -2.14 4.47
N THR A 36 4.31 -1.21 4.86
CA THR A 36 4.71 0.03 5.54
C THR A 36 4.89 -0.24 7.04
N GLU A 37 3.99 -1.01 7.64
CA GLU A 37 4.07 -1.42 9.04
C GLU A 37 5.40 -2.14 9.33
N ARG A 38 5.78 -3.12 8.52
CA ARG A 38 7.07 -3.83 8.68
C ARG A 38 8.29 -2.91 8.62
N LYS A 39 8.26 -1.85 7.81
CA LYS A 39 9.39 -0.91 7.69
C LYS A 39 9.47 0.05 8.86
N VAL A 40 8.33 0.51 9.35
CA VAL A 40 8.25 1.44 10.48
C VAL A 40 8.67 0.72 11.77
N TYR A 41 8.20 -0.51 12.02
CA TYR A 41 8.67 -1.30 13.18
C TYR A 41 10.19 -1.54 13.16
N ALA A 42 10.76 -1.88 12.00
CA ALA A 42 12.20 -2.09 11.88
C ALA A 42 13.02 -0.81 12.11
N GLN A 43 12.51 0.36 11.68
CA GLN A 43 13.15 1.64 11.95
C GLN A 43 13.08 2.03 13.43
N ILE A 44 11.92 1.84 14.08
CA ILE A 44 11.74 2.13 15.50
C ILE A 44 12.63 1.22 16.35
N GLU A 45 12.70 -0.09 16.07
CA GLU A 45 13.57 -1.02 16.80
C GLU A 45 15.06 -0.69 16.61
N ALA A 46 15.46 -0.21 15.43
CA ALA A 46 16.83 0.23 15.17
C ALA A 46 17.17 1.52 15.94
N GLU A 47 16.24 2.48 16.01
CA GLU A 47 16.41 3.70 16.80
C GLU A 47 16.46 3.41 18.30
N GLU A 48 15.61 2.51 18.82
CA GLU A 48 15.64 2.11 20.22
C GLU A 48 16.94 1.37 20.58
N ARG A 49 17.42 0.46 19.73
CA ARG A 49 18.72 -0.19 19.94
C ARG A 49 19.89 0.79 19.89
N ALA A 50 19.87 1.74 18.96
CA ALA A 50 20.90 2.78 18.88
C ALA A 50 20.92 3.65 20.14
N LYS A 51 19.75 4.02 20.67
CA LYS A 51 19.62 4.76 21.94
C LYS A 51 20.08 3.93 23.15
N LEU A 52 19.88 2.62 23.12
CA LEU A 52 20.30 1.68 24.17
C LEU A 52 21.77 1.24 24.03
N GLY A 53 22.50 1.69 22.99
CA GLY A 53 23.88 1.27 22.72
C GLY A 53 24.03 -0.22 22.38
N LEU A 54 22.94 -0.87 21.98
CA LEU A 54 22.93 -2.29 21.66
C LEU A 54 23.40 -2.52 20.21
N PRO A 55 24.22 -3.55 19.94
CA PRO A 55 24.69 -3.83 18.60
C PRO A 55 23.53 -4.18 17.66
N ALA A 56 23.63 -3.77 16.39
CA ALA A 56 22.67 -4.16 15.35
C ALA A 56 22.63 -5.70 15.23
N LYS A 57 21.44 -6.28 15.09
CA LYS A 57 21.20 -7.74 15.07
C LYS A 57 21.67 -8.43 13.76
N SER A 58 22.82 -8.05 13.22
CA SER A 58 23.37 -8.64 12.00
C SER A 58 24.88 -8.84 12.06
N ALA A 59 25.37 -9.38 13.18
CA ALA A 59 26.74 -9.85 13.27
C ALA A 59 26.82 -11.05 14.24
N THR A 60 26.12 -12.14 13.90
CA THR A 60 26.64 -13.46 14.24
C THR A 60 27.17 -14.04 12.93
N PRO A 61 28.46 -13.89 12.61
CA PRO A 61 29.09 -14.83 11.69
C PRO A 61 29.12 -16.15 12.45
N GLU A 62 28.22 -17.05 12.10
CA GLU A 62 28.36 -18.45 12.50
C GLU A 62 29.68 -18.95 11.90
N GLY A 63 30.53 -19.47 12.78
CA GLY A 63 31.90 -19.88 12.47
C GLY A 63 32.01 -21.13 11.62
#